data_AF-A0A5B6UBG6-F1
#
_entry.id   AF-A0A5B6UBG6-F1
#
_cell.length_a   1.000
_cell.length_b   1.000
_cell.length_c   1.000
_cell.angle_alpha   90.00
_cell.angle_beta   90.00
_cell.angle_gamma   90.00
#
_symmetry.space_group_name_H-M   'P 1'
#
loop_
_entity.id
_entity.type
_entity.pdbx_description
1 polymer ?
#
loop_
_entity_poly.entity_id
_entity_poly.type
_entity_poly.pdbx_seq_one_letter_code
_entity_poly.pdbx_strand_id
1 'polypeptide(L)'
;MAAPATTECTITNGAGKNLVLSFSNYEPAPRTIQTTQPANFTQPMPAIYLNGALVYELPASLMWIIFWTTDNQVSTKMFKIGDPINWEQVAGNLHHRRSTDNGPFADVNYTAEANIDRGQVLTANITRA
;
A
#
# COMPACT_ATOMS: atom_id res chain seq x y z
N MET A 1 -16.78 21.21 12.72
CA MET A 1 -15.65 21.04 11.79
C MET A 1 -15.13 19.63 11.97
N ALA A 2 -15.06 18.83 10.90
CA ALA A 2 -14.46 17.50 10.99
C ALA A 2 -12.94 17.66 11.14
N ALA A 3 -12.34 16.91 12.07
CA ALA A 3 -10.90 16.94 12.28
C ALA A 3 -10.21 16.15 11.15
N PRO A 4 -9.04 16.59 10.65
CA PRO A 4 -8.25 15.79 9.73
C PRO A 4 -7.93 14.44 10.37
N ALA A 5 -8.08 13.37 9.59
CA ALA A 5 -7.67 12.04 10.01
C ALA A 5 -6.18 11.88 9.70
N THR A 6 -5.47 11.14 10.54
CA THR A 6 -4.04 10.88 10.34
C THR A 6 -3.83 9.38 10.35
N THR A 7 -3.14 8.84 9.34
CA THR A 7 -2.73 7.44 9.33
C THR A 7 -1.24 7.34 9.65
N GLU A 8 -0.91 6.52 10.63
CA GLU A 8 0.47 6.10 10.89
C GLU A 8 0.79 4.90 10.00
N CYS A 9 1.78 5.04 9.13
CA CYS A 9 2.11 4.06 8.11
C CYS A 9 3.48 3.43 8.37
N THR A 10 3.54 2.10 8.37
CA THR A 10 4.79 1.32 8.36
C THR A 10 4.82 0.42 7.14
N ILE A 11 5.77 0.65 6.23
CA ILE A 11 5.93 -0.13 5.00
C ILE A 11 7.23 -0.92 5.04
N THR A 12 7.16 -2.24 4.95
CA THR A 12 8.34 -3.13 5.01
C THR A 12 8.63 -3.75 3.65
N ASN A 13 9.84 -3.52 3.14
CA ASN A 13 10.28 -4.01 1.84
C ASN A 13 11.14 -5.28 1.96
N GLY A 14 10.54 -6.42 1.64
CA GLY A 14 11.18 -7.71 1.43
C GLY A 14 11.21 -8.16 -0.03
N ALA A 15 11.05 -7.25 -1.01
CA ALA A 15 10.98 -7.58 -2.44
C ALA A 15 12.35 -7.88 -3.10
N GLY A 16 13.45 -7.70 -2.36
CA GLY A 16 14.82 -7.94 -2.83
C GLY A 16 15.46 -6.80 -3.65
N LYS A 17 14.73 -5.71 -3.88
CA LYS A 17 15.24 -4.42 -4.40
C LYS A 17 14.44 -3.26 -3.81
N ASN A 18 14.91 -2.03 -4.01
CA ASN A 18 14.21 -0.83 -3.56
C ASN A 18 12.81 -0.72 -4.20
N LEU A 19 11.84 -0.29 -3.39
CA LEU A 19 10.54 0.17 -3.90
C LEU A 19 10.65 1.65 -4.27
N VAL A 20 10.01 2.04 -5.37
CA VAL A 20 9.94 3.43 -5.83
C VAL A 20 8.49 3.87 -5.83
N LEU A 21 8.17 4.97 -5.16
CA LEU A 21 6.82 5.52 -5.13
C LEU A 21 6.45 6.07 -6.50
N SER A 22 5.42 5.52 -7.12
CA SER A 22 4.85 6.05 -8.37
C SER A 22 3.65 6.94 -8.12
N PHE A 23 2.89 6.69 -7.05
CA PHE A 23 1.71 7.48 -6.72
C PHE A 23 1.44 7.51 -5.21
N SER A 24 1.00 8.67 -4.73
CA SER A 24 0.43 8.84 -3.40
C SER A 24 -0.67 9.90 -3.45
N ASN A 25 -1.79 9.65 -2.77
CA ASN A 25 -2.83 10.67 -2.61
C ASN A 25 -2.39 11.84 -1.72
N TYR A 26 -1.49 11.59 -0.76
CA TYR A 26 -1.13 12.55 0.28
C TYR A 26 0.37 12.50 0.60
N GLU A 27 0.90 13.62 1.05
CA GLU A 27 2.28 13.73 1.51
C GLU A 27 2.33 13.92 3.03
N PRO A 28 3.40 13.47 3.71
CA PRO A 28 4.60 12.84 3.15
C PRO A 28 4.43 11.33 2.92
N ALA A 29 4.85 10.84 1.75
CA ALA A 29 5.10 9.42 1.49
C ALA A 29 6.56 9.20 1.05
N PRO A 30 7.27 8.18 1.57
CA PRO A 30 8.65 7.92 1.20
C PRO A 30 8.76 7.60 -0.30
N ARG A 31 9.55 8.38 -1.03
CA ARG A 31 9.78 8.18 -2.48
C ARG A 31 10.50 6.87 -2.79
N THR A 32 11.38 6.43 -1.89
CA THR A 32 12.14 5.20 -2.04
C THR A 32 12.18 4.46 -0.71
N ILE A 33 11.92 3.15 -0.74
CA ILE A 33 12.03 2.28 0.45
C ILE A 33 13.10 1.23 0.16
N GLN A 34 14.20 1.29 0.90
CA GLN A 34 15.31 0.35 0.76
C GLN A 34 14.90 -1.05 1.24
N THR A 35 15.56 -2.07 0.71
CA THR A 35 15.36 -3.45 1.17
C THR A 35 15.65 -3.59 2.65
N THR A 36 14.90 -4.45 3.35
CA THR A 36 15.12 -4.89 4.74
C THR A 36 14.90 -3.84 5.84
N GLN A 37 14.56 -2.59 5.50
CA GLN A 37 14.22 -1.57 6.50
C GLN A 37 12.75 -1.15 6.39
N PRO A 38 12.02 -1.08 7.51
CA PRO A 38 10.68 -0.49 7.52
C PRO A 38 10.79 1.03 7.30
N ALA A 39 9.96 1.56 6.42
CA ALA A 39 9.74 2.99 6.28
C ALA A 39 8.52 3.38 7.12
N ASN A 40 8.75 4.25 8.11
CA ASN A 40 7.70 4.79 8.97
C ASN A 40 7.42 6.24 8.58
N PHE A 41 6.14 6.58 8.42
CA PHE A 41 5.71 7.93 8.10
C PHE A 41 4.26 8.13 8.52
N THR A 42 3.80 9.37 8.45
CA THR A 42 2.46 9.75 8.88
C THR A 42 1.80 10.51 7.76
N GLN A 43 0.64 10.03 7.29
CA GLN A 43 -0.12 10.68 6.22
C GLN A 43 -1.33 11.43 6.79
N PRO A 44 -1.32 12.78 6.75
CA PRO A 44 -2.49 13.58 7.06
C PRO A 44 -3.50 13.52 5.91
N MET A 45 -4.72 13.08 6.22
CA MET A 45 -5.86 13.05 5.32
C MET A 45 -6.82 14.21 5.67
N PRO A 46 -7.16 15.09 4.71
CA PRO A 46 -8.13 16.15 4.98
C PRO A 46 -9.48 15.54 5.35
N ALA A 47 -10.19 16.16 6.28
CA ALA A 47 -11.38 15.61 6.92
C ALA A 47 -12.57 15.28 5.98
N ILE A 48 -12.50 15.70 4.72
CA ILE A 48 -13.51 15.45 3.68
C ILE A 48 -13.22 14.19 2.86
N TYR A 49 -12.03 13.59 3.00
CA TYR A 49 -11.63 12.40 2.26
C TYR A 49 -11.74 11.15 3.11
N LEU A 50 -12.17 10.05 2.48
CA LEU A 50 -12.51 8.81 3.16
C LEU A 50 -11.41 7.74 3.05
N ASN A 51 -10.38 7.96 2.22
CA ASN A 51 -9.44 6.93 1.83
C ASN A 51 -8.03 7.46 1.50
N GLY A 52 -7.02 6.63 1.75
CA GLY A 52 -5.64 6.82 1.33
C GLY A 52 -5.22 5.76 0.31
N ALA A 53 -4.22 6.11 -0.51
CA ALA A 53 -3.68 5.22 -1.53
C ALA A 53 -2.19 5.49 -1.73
N LEU A 54 -1.43 4.40 -1.87
CA LEU A 54 -0.02 4.38 -2.23
C LEU A 54 0.18 3.37 -3.36
N VAL A 55 1.01 3.71 -4.34
CA VAL A 55 1.47 2.79 -5.36
C VAL A 55 2.99 2.82 -5.40
N TYR A 56 3.58 1.65 -5.20
CA TYR A 56 5.02 1.43 -5.28
C TYR A 56 5.34 0.55 -6.48
N GLU A 57 6.29 0.97 -7.29
CA GLU A 57 6.91 0.13 -8.29
C GLU A 57 7.83 -0.89 -7.63
N LEU A 58 7.64 -2.13 -8.05
CA LEU A 58 8.41 -3.30 -7.71
C LEU A 58 9.35 -3.66 -8.87
N PRO A 59 10.39 -4.45 -8.60
CA PRO A 59 11.11 -5.18 -9.64
C PRO A 59 10.19 -6.07 -10.48
N ALA A 60 10.66 -6.48 -11.65
CA ALA A 60 9.91 -7.32 -12.60
C ALA A 60 8.66 -6.64 -13.18
N SER A 61 8.67 -5.31 -13.25
CA SER A 61 7.62 -4.51 -13.88
C SER A 61 6.26 -4.69 -13.21
N LEU A 62 6.21 -4.59 -11.87
CA LEU A 62 4.96 -4.64 -11.12
C LEU A 62 4.70 -3.34 -10.34
N MET A 63 3.44 -3.09 -10.07
CA MET A 63 2.96 -2.05 -9.19
C MET A 63 2.27 -2.71 -8.00
N TRP A 64 2.70 -2.35 -6.80
CA TRP A 64 2.09 -2.72 -5.54
C TRP A 64 1.20 -1.59 -5.05
N ILE A 65 -0.08 -1.88 -4.89
CA ILE A 65 -1.08 -0.93 -4.41
C ILE A 65 -1.40 -1.24 -2.95
N ILE A 66 -1.41 -0.19 -2.14
CA ILE A 66 -1.91 -0.19 -0.78
C ILE A 66 -3.00 0.87 -0.70
N PHE A 67 -4.21 0.44 -0.35
CA PHE A 67 -5.38 1.29 -0.29
C PHE A 67 -6.09 1.07 1.04
N TRP A 68 -6.51 2.14 1.72
CA TRP A 68 -7.19 2.03 3.00
C TRP A 68 -8.26 3.11 3.16
N THR A 69 -9.17 2.89 4.09
CA THR A 69 -10.24 3.82 4.43
C THR A 69 -10.19 4.24 5.89
N THR A 70 -10.85 5.36 6.19
CA THR A 70 -11.07 5.86 7.55
C THR A 70 -11.90 4.90 8.42
N ASP A 71 -12.63 3.96 7.80
CA ASP A 71 -13.40 2.90 8.47
C ASP A 71 -12.55 1.66 8.84
N ASN A 72 -11.22 1.78 8.79
CA ASN A 72 -10.25 0.70 9.06
C ASN A 72 -10.48 -0.52 8.14
N GLN A 73 -10.75 -0.25 6.88
CA GLN A 73 -10.66 -1.24 5.81
C GLN A 73 -9.37 -1.03 5.03
N VAL A 74 -8.81 -2.12 4.53
CA VAL A 74 -7.56 -2.10 3.75
C VAL A 74 -7.67 -3.09 2.59
N SER A 75 -7.04 -2.73 1.49
CA SER A 75 -6.88 -3.54 0.30
C SER A 75 -5.45 -3.45 -0.17
N THR A 76 -4.89 -4.58 -0.56
CA THR A 76 -3.62 -4.62 -1.27
C THR A 76 -3.74 -5.48 -2.51
N LYS A 77 -3.15 -5.02 -3.61
CA LYS A 77 -3.15 -5.69 -4.91
C LYS A 77 -1.86 -5.42 -5.65
N MET A 78 -1.41 -6.38 -6.45
CA MET A 78 -0.31 -6.21 -7.39
C MET A 78 -0.82 -6.27 -8.84
N PHE A 79 -0.31 -5.37 -9.67
CA PHE A 79 -0.62 -5.28 -11.10
C PHE A 79 0.68 -5.20 -11.91
N LYS A 80 0.65 -5.51 -13.21
CA LYS A 80 1.80 -5.28 -14.08
C LYS A 80 1.90 -3.80 -14.44
N ILE A 81 3.12 -3.27 -14.47
CA ILE A 81 3.40 -1.94 -15.02
C ILE A 81 2.97 -1.93 -16.49
N GLY A 82 2.21 -0.89 -16.85
CA GLY A 82 1.63 -0.74 -18.19
C GLY A 82 0.16 -1.17 -18.28
N ASP A 83 -0.31 -2.02 -17.36
CA ASP A 83 -1.74 -2.31 -17.24
C ASP A 83 -2.42 -1.16 -16.46
N PRO A 84 -3.60 -0.69 -16.90
CA PRO A 84 -4.34 0.31 -16.14
C PRO A 84 -4.73 -0.26 -14.77
N ILE A 85 -4.55 0.55 -13.73
CA ILE A 85 -4.99 0.16 -12.38
C ILE A 85 -6.51 0.03 -12.37
N ASN A 86 -7.00 -1.18 -12.12
CA ASN A 86 -8.42 -1.43 -11.92
C ASN A 86 -8.81 -1.04 -10.48
N TRP A 87 -9.14 0.23 -10.28
CA TRP A 87 -9.54 0.76 -8.97
C TRP A 87 -10.83 0.14 -8.41
N GLU A 88 -11.74 -0.32 -9.28
CA GLU A 88 -12.93 -1.06 -8.85
C GLU A 88 -12.55 -2.39 -8.20
N GLN A 89 -11.57 -3.10 -8.78
CA GLN A 89 -11.04 -4.33 -8.19
C GLN A 89 -10.30 -4.07 -6.87
N VAL A 90 -9.56 -2.96 -6.77
CA VAL A 90 -8.89 -2.57 -5.52
C VAL A 90 -9.92 -2.27 -4.43
N ALA A 91 -10.95 -1.47 -4.73
CA ALA A 91 -12.01 -1.11 -3.80
C ALA A 91 -12.88 -2.32 -3.42
N GLY A 92 -13.20 -3.18 -4.39
CA GLY A 92 -13.93 -4.43 -4.16
C GLY A 92 -13.18 -5.46 -3.30
N ASN A 93 -11.88 -5.28 -3.12
CA ASN A 93 -11.02 -6.10 -2.25
C ASN A 93 -10.73 -5.41 -0.89
N LEU A 94 -11.54 -4.42 -0.50
CA LEU A 94 -11.48 -3.88 0.86
C LEU A 94 -11.92 -4.92 1.88
N HIS A 95 -11.04 -5.21 2.83
CA HIS A 95 -11.29 -6.10 3.94
C HIS A 95 -11.15 -5.35 5.25
N HIS A 96 -11.92 -5.74 6.26
CA HIS A 96 -11.71 -5.21 7.61
C HIS A 96 -10.37 -5.71 8.14
N ARG A 97 -9.49 -4.77 8.50
CA ARG A 97 -8.19 -4.98 9.14
C ARG A 97 -7.08 -5.66 8.37
N ARG A 98 -7.33 -6.57 7.43
CA ARG A 98 -6.27 -7.33 6.73
C ARG A 98 -6.64 -7.66 5.29
N SER A 99 -5.72 -7.41 4.37
CA SER A 99 -5.79 -7.85 2.97
C SER A 99 -4.47 -8.49 2.57
N THR A 100 -4.55 -9.51 1.74
CA THR A 100 -3.39 -10.17 1.13
C THR A 100 -3.58 -10.30 -0.37
N ASP A 101 -2.48 -10.25 -1.12
CA ASP A 101 -2.45 -10.56 -2.53
C ASP A 101 -1.19 -11.37 -2.83
N ASN A 102 -1.35 -12.43 -3.62
CA ASN A 102 -0.27 -13.34 -3.96
C ASN A 102 -0.35 -13.66 -5.45
N GLY A 103 0.80 -13.67 -6.11
CA GLY A 103 0.82 -13.97 -7.54
C GLY A 103 2.21 -14.35 -8.04
N PRO A 104 2.29 -15.28 -9.00
CA PRO A 104 3.48 -15.46 -9.79
C PRO A 104 3.63 -14.27 -10.75
N PHE A 105 4.80 -13.66 -10.76
CA PHE A 105 5.13 -12.59 -11.68
C PHE A 105 6.49 -12.86 -12.31
N ALA A 106 6.45 -13.24 -13.59
CA ALA A 106 7.57 -13.89 -14.27
C ALA A 106 8.02 -15.14 -13.49
N ASP A 107 9.30 -15.23 -13.12
CA ASP A 107 9.91 -16.39 -12.45
C ASP A 107 9.92 -16.27 -10.92
N VAL A 108 9.21 -15.30 -10.37
CA VAL A 108 9.25 -14.95 -8.94
C VAL A 108 7.85 -14.85 -8.37
N ASN A 109 7.66 -15.38 -7.17
CA ASN A 109 6.42 -15.21 -6.41
C ASN A 109 6.56 -14.02 -5.45
N TYR A 110 5.56 -13.15 -5.47
CA TYR A 110 5.43 -12.08 -4.50
C TYR A 110 4.20 -12.29 -3.64
N THR A 111 4.33 -11.94 -2.37
CA THR A 111 3.22 -11.87 -1.42
C THR A 111 3.17 -10.46 -0.86
N ALA A 112 2.07 -9.77 -1.11
CA ALA A 112 1.72 -8.49 -0.51
C ALA A 112 0.74 -8.72 0.64
N GLU A 113 0.97 -8.05 1.75
CA GLU A 113 0.05 -8.02 2.87
C GLU A 113 -0.09 -6.57 3.36
N ALA A 114 -1.31 -6.19 3.71
CA ALA A 114 -1.60 -4.91 4.32
C ALA A 114 -2.59 -5.12 5.47
N ASN A 115 -2.32 -4.47 6.60
CA ASN A 115 -3.15 -4.48 7.79
C ASN A 115 -3.44 -3.06 8.23
N ILE A 116 -4.65 -2.80 8.73
CA ILE A 116 -5.02 -1.54 9.36
C ILE A 116 -5.71 -1.81 10.70
N ASP A 117 -5.24 -1.19 11.77
CA ASP A 117 -5.85 -1.31 13.10
C ASP A 117 -6.60 -0.03 13.50
N ARG A 118 -7.36 -0.15 14.59
CA ARG A 118 -8.05 0.96 15.24
C ARG A 118 -7.06 2.09 15.53
N GLY A 119 -7.48 3.33 15.24
CA GLY A 119 -6.60 4.49 15.33
C GLY A 119 -5.83 4.80 14.05
N GLN A 120 -6.18 4.16 12.92
CA GLN A 120 -5.57 4.41 11.61
C GLN A 120 -4.06 4.08 11.60
N VAL A 121 -3.71 2.91 12.15
CA VAL A 121 -2.35 2.38 12.09
C VAL A 121 -2.28 1.38 10.95
N LEU A 122 -1.67 1.79 9.84
CA LEU A 122 -1.47 0.98 8.64
C LEU A 122 -0.08 0.33 8.68
N THR A 123 -0.04 -0.98 8.50
CA THR A 123 1.19 -1.72 8.21
C THR A 123 1.04 -2.40 6.87
N ALA A 124 2.06 -2.37 6.03
CA ALA A 124 2.05 -3.15 4.81
C ALA A 124 3.43 -3.69 4.52
N ASN A 125 3.49 -4.89 3.96
CA ASN A 125 4.74 -5.54 3.62
C ASN A 125 4.60 -6.29 2.30
N ILE A 126 5.72 -6.37 1.60
CA ILE A 126 5.85 -7.20 0.42
C ILE A 126 7.05 -8.11 0.57
N THR A 127 6.87 -9.40 0.34
CA THR A 127 7.94 -10.39 0.41
C THR A 127 8.09 -11.09 -0.94
N ARG A 128 9.34 -11.31 -1.30
CA ARG A 128 9.73 -12.18 -2.40
C ARG A 128 9.94 -13.59 -1.86
N ALA A 129 9.23 -14.57 -2.41
CA ALA A 129 9.44 -15.99 -2.13
C ALA A 129 10.48 -16.60 -3.08
#